data_AF-A0A3N2QVR1-F1
#
_entry.id   AF-A0A3N2QVR1-F1
#
_cell.length_a   1.000
_cell.length_b   1.000
_cell.length_c   1.000
_cell.angle_alpha   90.00
_cell.angle_beta   90.00
_cell.angle_gamma   90.00
#
_symmetry.space_group_name_H-M   'P 1'
#
loop_
_entity.id
_entity.type
_entity.pdbx_description
1 polymer ?
#
loop_
_entity_poly.entity_id
_entity_poly.type
_entity_poly.pdbx_seq_one_letter_code
_entity_poly.pdbx_strand_id
1 'polypeptide(L)'
;MRRFQGSRSARPATRRSKFLLSGLLFCKCCGGKLTIAGTGDRRYYYCQTAKQQGPSRCVGMTGLRQLDAEAVVLSGLKKDLMQPAAFEVFRQDYAAALREAVKGVGAEKQGLERSLKKLEKQIGNATAAILGGLNSPALLSELKKAEEQKAELVERLARVDLPEPELPADLDRLYAELVRNLKATMADPKLIQQAIDVMKVLVEKIVVEELPEGGHVLDLQGNLARMLRASAPNHDWSGLGSSKSSLDLVAGVGFEPTTFRL
;
A
#
# COMPACT_ATOMS: atom_id res chain seq x y z
N MET A 1 33.49 -36.97 -13.98
CA MET A 1 32.79 -35.68 -13.78
C MET A 1 31.87 -35.40 -14.97
N ARG A 2 30.55 -35.63 -14.85
CA ARG A 2 29.56 -35.23 -15.87
C ARG A 2 28.52 -34.32 -15.20
N ARG A 3 28.39 -33.11 -15.75
CA ARG A 3 27.65 -31.98 -15.20
C ARG A 3 26.13 -32.23 -15.28
N PHE A 4 25.46 -32.05 -14.15
CA PHE A 4 24.01 -31.82 -14.09
C PHE A 4 23.69 -30.48 -14.77
N GLN A 5 22.97 -30.51 -15.89
CA GLN A 5 22.27 -29.33 -16.41
C GLN A 5 20.83 -29.36 -15.89
N GLY A 6 20.56 -28.58 -14.85
CA GLY A 6 19.20 -28.32 -14.38
C GLY A 6 18.43 -27.53 -15.44
N SER A 7 17.36 -28.12 -15.96
CA SER A 7 16.40 -27.43 -16.80
C SER A 7 15.76 -26.30 -15.99
N ARG A 8 15.84 -25.07 -16.51
CA ARG A 8 15.11 -23.93 -15.97
C ARG A 8 13.62 -24.19 -16.15
N SER A 9 12.94 -24.61 -15.09
CA SER A 9 11.49 -24.71 -15.05
C SER A 9 10.89 -23.34 -15.38
N ALA A 10 10.24 -23.25 -16.54
CA ALA A 10 9.43 -22.10 -16.90
C ALA A 10 8.34 -21.94 -15.83
N ARG A 11 8.28 -20.76 -15.19
CA ARG A 11 7.18 -20.41 -14.29
C ARG A 11 5.86 -20.64 -15.03
N PRO A 12 4.93 -21.45 -14.51
CA PRO A 12 3.64 -21.64 -15.18
C PRO A 12 2.96 -20.28 -15.31
N ALA A 13 2.49 -19.96 -16.51
CA ALA A 13 1.65 -18.80 -16.75
C ALA A 13 0.52 -18.81 -15.70
N THR A 14 0.42 -17.74 -14.91
CA THR A 14 -0.60 -17.61 -13.87
C THR A 14 -1.96 -17.86 -14.51
N ARG A 15 -2.62 -18.95 -14.12
CA ARG A 15 -3.94 -19.34 -14.64
C ARG A 15 -4.87 -18.15 -14.40
N ARG A 16 -5.29 -17.47 -15.48
CA ARG A 16 -6.12 -16.26 -15.39
C ARG A 16 -7.33 -16.54 -14.52
N SER A 17 -7.50 -15.74 -13.47
CA SER A 17 -8.59 -15.92 -12.53
C SER A 17 -9.92 -15.63 -13.22
N LYS A 18 -10.91 -16.52 -13.05
CA LYS A 18 -12.22 -16.39 -13.67
C LYS A 18 -13.20 -15.46 -12.92
N PHE A 19 -12.85 -15.05 -11.70
CA PHE A 19 -13.73 -14.33 -10.77
C PHE A 19 -13.03 -13.09 -10.22
N LEU A 20 -13.81 -12.05 -9.91
CA LEU A 20 -13.32 -10.71 -9.57
C LEU A 20 -12.42 -10.74 -8.31
N LEU A 21 -12.87 -11.44 -7.28
CA LEU A 21 -12.21 -11.47 -5.96
C LEU A 21 -11.23 -12.63 -5.78
N SER A 22 -10.92 -13.35 -6.86
CA SER A 22 -10.07 -14.54 -6.78
C SER A 22 -8.66 -14.19 -6.31
N GLY A 23 -8.26 -14.80 -5.19
CA GLY A 23 -6.96 -14.59 -4.57
C GLY A 23 -6.85 -13.34 -3.70
N LEU A 24 -7.93 -12.57 -3.54
CA LEU A 24 -7.98 -11.37 -2.69
C LEU A 24 -8.62 -11.64 -1.33
N LEU A 25 -9.41 -12.71 -1.17
CA LEU A 25 -10.19 -13.00 0.03
C LEU A 25 -9.41 -13.85 1.05
N PHE A 26 -9.43 -13.44 2.31
CA PHE A 26 -8.74 -14.08 3.44
C PHE A 26 -9.69 -14.25 4.63
N CYS A 27 -9.53 -15.35 5.36
CA CYS A 27 -10.31 -15.63 6.57
C CYS A 27 -9.77 -14.83 7.76
N LYS A 28 -10.62 -14.09 8.48
CA LYS A 28 -10.25 -13.38 9.71
C LYS A 28 -9.74 -14.32 10.79
N CYS A 29 -10.36 -15.49 10.96
CA CYS A 29 -10.04 -16.44 12.04
C CYS A 29 -8.60 -16.96 11.96
N CYS A 30 -8.15 -17.38 10.77
CA CYS A 30 -6.83 -18.04 10.63
C CYS A 30 -5.85 -17.30 9.70
N GLY A 31 -6.25 -16.17 9.11
CA GLY A 31 -5.46 -15.45 8.11
C GLY A 31 -5.25 -16.19 6.78
N GLY A 32 -5.88 -17.35 6.59
CA GLY A 32 -5.71 -18.21 5.42
C GLY A 32 -6.52 -17.71 4.22
N LYS A 33 -6.15 -18.13 3.01
CA LYS A 33 -6.88 -17.77 1.78
C LYS A 33 -8.26 -18.42 1.75
N LEU A 34 -9.23 -17.69 1.19
CA LEU A 34 -10.51 -18.25 0.81
C LEU A 34 -10.44 -18.81 -0.61
N THR A 35 -11.02 -19.97 -0.82
CA THR A 35 -11.10 -20.64 -2.13
C THR A 35 -12.54 -20.84 -2.54
N ILE A 36 -12.80 -20.77 -3.85
CA ILE A 36 -14.14 -20.90 -4.41
C ILE A 36 -14.43 -22.36 -4.76
N ALA A 37 -15.64 -22.83 -4.43
CA ALA A 37 -16.16 -24.13 -4.82
C ALA A 37 -17.61 -24.01 -5.32
N GLY A 38 -18.04 -24.96 -6.15
CA GLY A 38 -19.38 -25.01 -6.72
C GLY A 38 -19.45 -24.77 -8.23
N THR A 39 -20.66 -24.85 -8.78
CA THR A 39 -20.95 -24.76 -10.21
C THR A 39 -22.06 -23.74 -10.48
N GLY A 40 -22.04 -23.12 -11.66
CA GLY A 40 -23.01 -22.08 -12.04
C GLY A 40 -23.12 -20.95 -11.02
N ASP A 41 -24.34 -20.62 -10.60
CA ASP A 41 -24.65 -19.54 -9.65
C ASP A 41 -24.62 -19.99 -8.17
N ARG A 42 -24.33 -21.27 -7.93
CA ARG A 42 -24.17 -21.87 -6.60
C ARG A 42 -22.69 -22.00 -6.23
N ARG A 43 -21.94 -20.92 -6.45
CA ARG A 43 -20.52 -20.83 -6.08
C ARG A 43 -20.36 -20.05 -4.78
N TYR A 44 -19.50 -20.58 -3.91
CA TYR A 44 -19.27 -20.03 -2.59
C TYR A 44 -17.77 -20.03 -2.27
N TYR A 45 -17.34 -19.01 -1.53
CA TYR A 45 -16.03 -18.90 -0.94
C TYR A 45 -16.01 -19.59 0.43
N TYR A 46 -14.97 -20.39 0.65
CA TYR A 46 -14.76 -21.11 1.91
C TYR A 46 -13.31 -20.99 2.37
N CYS A 47 -13.09 -21.11 3.67
CA CYS A 47 -11.75 -21.13 4.24
C CYS A 47 -10.99 -22.38 3.79
N GLN A 48 -9.91 -22.19 3.03
CA GLN A 48 -9.08 -23.29 2.55
C GLN A 48 -8.43 -24.05 3.71
N THR A 49 -7.95 -23.32 4.72
CA THR A 49 -7.28 -23.90 5.89
C THR A 49 -8.23 -24.80 6.67
N ALA A 50 -9.46 -24.35 6.93
CA ALA A 50 -10.47 -25.18 7.59
C ALA A 50 -10.77 -26.44 6.78
N LYS A 51 -10.90 -26.32 5.46
CA LYS A 51 -11.18 -27.45 4.56
C LYS A 51 -10.05 -28.49 4.49
N GLN A 52 -8.79 -28.05 4.53
CA GLN A 52 -7.63 -28.93 4.34
C GLN A 52 -7.03 -29.45 5.65
N GLN A 53 -7.08 -28.64 6.71
CA GLN A 53 -6.39 -28.91 7.97
C GLN A 53 -7.35 -29.10 9.15
N GLY A 54 -8.64 -28.83 8.97
CA GLY A 54 -9.68 -29.07 9.96
C GLY A 54 -9.77 -28.03 11.09
N PRO A 55 -10.69 -28.27 12.04
CA PRO A 55 -11.05 -27.33 13.11
C PRO A 55 -9.91 -27.02 14.09
N SER A 56 -8.88 -27.86 14.15
CA SER A 56 -7.67 -27.62 14.96
C SER A 56 -6.86 -26.41 14.48
N ARG A 57 -7.04 -25.98 13.23
CA ARG A 57 -6.37 -24.82 12.62
C ARG A 57 -7.30 -23.67 12.31
N CYS A 58 -8.54 -23.98 11.94
CA CYS A 58 -9.58 -22.97 11.72
C CYS A 58 -10.94 -23.67 11.78
N VAL A 59 -11.86 -23.14 12.59
CA VAL A 59 -13.26 -23.62 12.66
C VAL A 59 -14.00 -23.42 11.33
N GLY A 60 -13.47 -22.54 10.47
CA GLY A 60 -14.04 -22.22 9.17
C GLY A 60 -15.02 -21.06 9.26
N MET A 61 -15.79 -20.90 8.19
CA MET A 61 -16.90 -19.98 8.12
C MET A 61 -17.98 -20.56 7.21
N THR A 62 -19.22 -20.09 7.33
CA THR A 62 -20.27 -20.39 6.36
C THR A 62 -19.86 -19.96 4.96
N GLY A 63 -20.38 -20.65 3.95
CA GLY A 63 -20.06 -20.34 2.55
C GLY A 63 -20.54 -18.96 2.17
N LEU A 64 -19.62 -18.07 1.84
CA LEU A 64 -19.94 -16.74 1.32
C LEU A 64 -20.24 -16.85 -0.18
N ARG A 65 -21.47 -16.57 -0.62
CA ARG A 65 -21.85 -16.68 -2.03
C ARG A 65 -21.02 -15.71 -2.88
N GLN A 66 -20.49 -16.20 -4.00
CA GLN A 66 -19.57 -15.42 -4.82
C GLN A 66 -20.21 -14.15 -5.40
N LEU A 67 -21.46 -14.24 -5.87
CA LEU A 67 -22.19 -13.08 -6.40
C LEU A 67 -22.46 -12.03 -5.31
N ASP A 68 -22.82 -12.45 -4.10
CA ASP A 68 -23.13 -11.55 -3.00
C ASP A 68 -21.84 -10.83 -2.52
N ALA A 69 -20.73 -11.57 -2.44
CA ALA A 69 -19.42 -11.00 -2.12
C ALA A 69 -19.00 -9.94 -3.13
N GLU A 70 -19.12 -10.24 -4.43
CA GLU A 70 -18.79 -9.29 -5.49
C GLU A 70 -19.71 -8.07 -5.46
N ALA A 71 -21.02 -8.26 -5.31
CA ALA A 71 -21.98 -7.17 -5.23
C ALA A 71 -21.72 -6.23 -4.04
N VAL A 72 -21.43 -6.78 -2.86
CA VAL A 72 -21.14 -5.98 -1.65
C VAL A 72 -19.83 -5.21 -1.81
N VAL A 73 -18.77 -5.86 -2.29
CA VAL A 73 -17.48 -5.19 -2.52
C VAL A 73 -17.63 -4.07 -3.54
N LEU A 74 -18.32 -4.32 -4.66
CA LEU A 74 -18.57 -3.33 -5.70
C LEU A 74 -19.43 -2.17 -5.20
N SER A 75 -20.50 -2.48 -4.46
CA SER A 75 -21.39 -1.47 -3.89
C SER A 75 -20.67 -0.63 -2.84
N GLY A 76 -19.90 -1.24 -1.96
CA GLY A 76 -19.14 -0.55 -0.92
C GLY A 76 -18.06 0.34 -1.51
N LEU A 77 -17.25 -0.18 -2.45
CA LEU A 77 -16.30 0.64 -3.19
C LEU A 77 -16.99 1.83 -3.87
N LYS A 78 -18.13 1.63 -4.53
CA LYS A 78 -18.85 2.72 -5.20
C LYS A 78 -19.45 3.74 -4.23
N LYS A 79 -19.98 3.30 -3.08
CA LYS A 79 -20.61 4.18 -2.09
C LYS A 79 -19.55 4.95 -1.32
N ASP A 80 -18.54 4.25 -0.83
CA ASP A 80 -17.57 4.79 0.11
C ASP A 80 -16.53 5.63 -0.62
N LEU A 81 -15.98 5.18 -1.77
CA LEU A 81 -15.08 6.02 -2.57
C LEU A 81 -15.75 7.28 -3.16
N MET A 82 -17.08 7.42 -3.07
CA MET A 82 -17.78 8.61 -3.55
C MET A 82 -18.24 9.55 -2.41
N GLN A 83 -17.97 9.21 -1.14
CA GLN A 83 -18.31 10.11 -0.04
C GLN A 83 -17.24 11.20 0.15
N PRO A 84 -17.63 12.44 0.49
CA PRO A 84 -16.70 13.49 0.88
C PRO A 84 -15.77 13.07 2.04
N ALA A 85 -16.29 12.27 2.98
CA ALA A 85 -15.50 11.73 4.07
C ALA A 85 -14.38 10.79 3.60
N ALA A 86 -14.61 9.99 2.56
CA ALA A 86 -13.58 9.13 2.01
C ALA A 86 -12.52 9.90 1.24
N PHE A 87 -12.89 11.02 0.60
CA PHE A 87 -11.92 11.94 0.02
C PHE A 87 -11.03 12.58 1.09
N GLU A 88 -11.58 12.95 2.25
CA GLU A 88 -10.77 13.50 3.36
C GLU A 88 -9.82 12.47 3.97
N VAL A 89 -10.30 11.24 4.21
CA VAL A 89 -9.43 10.13 4.66
C VAL A 89 -8.33 9.88 3.63
N PHE A 90 -8.69 9.85 2.35
CA PHE A 90 -7.73 9.72 1.24
C PHE A 90 -6.71 10.87 1.23
N ARG A 91 -7.15 12.12 1.40
CA ARG A 91 -6.29 13.31 1.45
C ARG A 91 -5.28 13.22 2.59
N GLN A 92 -5.72 12.78 3.77
CA GLN A 92 -4.86 12.58 4.95
C GLN A 92 -3.84 11.45 4.73
N ASP A 93 -4.27 10.31 4.21
CA ASP A 93 -3.40 9.16 3.93
C ASP A 93 -2.37 9.49 2.84
N TYR A 94 -2.78 10.25 1.83
CA TYR A 94 -1.91 10.72 0.77
C TYR A 94 -0.88 11.73 1.28
N ALA A 95 -1.30 12.70 2.11
CA ALA A 95 -0.38 13.61 2.79
C ALA A 95 0.60 12.88 3.73
N ALA A 96 0.15 11.81 4.40
CA ALA A 96 1.01 10.96 5.20
C ALA A 96 2.02 10.20 4.32
N ALA A 97 1.58 9.58 3.23
CA ALA A 97 2.43 8.85 2.28
C ALA A 97 3.54 9.73 1.68
N LEU A 98 3.16 10.96 1.31
CA LEU A 98 4.07 11.99 0.83
C LEU A 98 5.12 12.37 1.89
N ARG A 99 4.69 12.62 3.12
CA ARG A 99 5.60 12.90 4.24
C ARG A 99 6.57 11.73 4.48
N GLU A 100 6.09 10.49 4.48
CA GLU A 100 6.96 9.31 4.62
C GLU A 100 7.98 9.19 3.49
N ALA A 101 7.60 9.50 2.24
CA ALA A 101 8.54 9.46 1.12
C ALA A 101 9.64 10.51 1.25
N VAL A 102 9.31 11.70 1.75
CA VAL A 102 10.28 12.79 1.97
C VAL A 102 11.11 12.59 3.25
N LYS A 103 10.68 11.73 4.20
CA LYS A 103 11.47 11.42 5.41
C LYS A 103 12.86 10.86 5.11
N GLY A 104 13.03 10.10 4.03
CA GLY A 104 14.35 9.59 3.62
C GLY A 104 15.33 10.74 3.34
N VAL A 105 14.85 11.76 2.64
CA VAL A 105 15.61 12.99 2.33
C VAL A 105 15.86 13.82 3.60
N GLY A 106 14.86 13.90 4.50
CA GLY A 106 15.01 14.57 5.80
C GLY A 106 16.02 13.89 6.73
N ALA A 107 16.08 12.56 6.75
CA ALA A 107 17.03 11.80 7.55
C ALA A 107 18.47 11.96 7.02
N GLU A 108 18.64 11.97 5.70
CA GLU A 108 19.93 12.26 5.05
C GLU A 108 20.43 13.67 5.41
N LYS A 109 19.57 14.69 5.28
CA LYS A 109 19.90 16.07 5.66
C LYS A 109 20.32 16.17 7.13
N GLN A 110 19.54 15.58 8.05
CA GLN A 110 19.90 15.56 9.47
C GLN A 110 21.23 14.85 9.74
N GLY A 111 21.55 13.79 9.01
CA GLY A 111 22.84 13.11 9.10
C GLY A 111 24.00 14.00 8.66
N LEU A 112 23.83 14.73 7.56
CA LEU A 112 24.81 15.70 7.04
C LEU A 112 25.00 16.87 8.02
N GLU A 113 23.93 17.44 8.56
CA GLU A 113 23.98 18.53 9.55
C GLU A 113 24.70 18.12 10.84
N ARG A 114 24.45 16.90 11.35
CA ARG A 114 25.15 16.36 12.52
C ARG A 114 26.65 16.18 12.25
N SER A 115 26.99 15.69 11.06
CA SER A 115 28.38 15.48 10.63
C SER A 115 29.11 16.81 10.51
N LEU A 116 28.46 17.82 9.92
CA LEU A 116 28.97 19.18 9.80
C LEU A 116 29.23 19.79 11.19
N LYS A 117 28.26 19.73 12.10
CA LYS A 117 28.39 20.27 13.46
C LYS A 117 29.52 19.60 14.25
N LYS A 118 29.73 18.30 14.07
CA LYS A 118 30.84 17.57 14.69
C LYS A 118 32.19 18.08 14.17
N LEU A 119 32.29 18.26 12.86
CA LEU A 119 33.49 18.72 12.18
C LEU A 119 33.84 20.17 12.55
N GLU A 120 32.83 21.05 12.63
CA GLU A 120 32.99 22.44 13.10
C GLU A 120 33.52 22.50 14.53
N LYS A 121 33.05 21.62 15.41
CA LYS A 121 33.57 21.51 16.77
C LYS A 121 35.03 21.02 16.80
N GLN A 122 35.39 20.07 15.94
CA GLN A 122 36.77 19.58 15.82
C GLN A 122 37.72 20.67 15.32
N ILE A 123 37.32 21.41 14.28
CA ILE A 123 38.04 22.57 13.75
C ILE A 123 38.22 23.60 14.86
N GLY A 124 37.14 24.01 15.55
CA GLY A 124 37.21 24.99 16.63
C GLY A 124 38.15 24.58 17.77
N ASN A 125 38.15 23.30 18.17
CA ASN A 125 39.06 22.79 19.18
C ASN A 125 40.53 22.80 18.72
N ALA A 126 40.79 22.42 17.47
CA ALA A 126 42.15 22.43 16.90
C ALA A 126 42.68 23.87 16.75
N THR A 127 41.85 24.81 16.30
CA THR A 127 42.20 26.23 16.22
C THR A 127 42.50 26.79 17.61
N ALA A 128 41.70 26.45 18.63
CA ALA A 128 41.95 26.88 20.01
C ALA A 128 43.28 26.31 20.57
N ALA A 129 43.63 25.07 20.24
CA ALA A 129 44.90 24.46 20.63
C ALA A 129 46.11 25.19 19.99
N ILE A 130 46.00 25.57 18.71
CA ILE A 130 47.04 26.35 18.02
C ILE A 130 47.21 27.72 18.66
N LEU A 131 46.10 28.43 18.94
CA LEU A 131 46.12 29.73 19.62
C LEU A 131 46.69 29.63 21.05
N GLY A 132 46.51 28.49 21.71
CA GLY A 132 47.11 28.17 23.02
C GLY A 132 48.58 27.76 22.97
N GLY A 133 49.22 27.80 21.80
CA GLY A 133 50.66 27.53 21.63
C GLY A 133 51.02 26.08 21.31
N LEU A 134 50.04 25.17 21.16
CA LEU A 134 50.29 23.80 20.70
C LEU A 134 50.31 23.76 19.18
N ASN A 135 51.49 23.85 18.60
CA ASN A 135 51.66 23.86 17.14
C ASN A 135 52.47 22.62 16.69
N SER A 136 51.79 21.71 15.99
CA SER A 136 52.38 20.49 15.42
C SER A 136 52.06 20.40 13.93
N PRO A 137 53.02 20.02 13.06
CA PRO A 137 52.76 19.79 11.65
C PRO A 137 51.62 18.79 11.39
N ALA A 138 51.45 17.80 12.27
CA ALA A 138 50.35 16.83 12.18
C ALA A 138 48.99 17.48 12.45
N LEU A 139 48.93 18.46 13.37
CA LEU A 139 47.70 19.18 13.70
C LEU A 139 47.24 20.08 12.53
N LEU A 140 48.18 20.76 11.87
CA LEU A 140 47.89 21.58 10.68
C LEU A 140 47.39 20.73 9.50
N SER A 141 47.95 19.54 9.32
CA SER A 141 47.51 18.58 8.29
C SER A 141 46.08 18.08 8.54
N GLU A 142 45.77 17.70 9.79
CA GLU A 142 44.42 17.26 10.15
C GLU A 142 43.39 18.40 10.09
N LEU A 143 43.78 19.62 10.46
CA LEU A 143 42.92 20.81 10.34
C LEU A 143 42.56 21.08 8.88
N LYS A 144 43.54 21.02 7.97
CA LYS A 144 43.30 21.20 6.54
C LYS A 144 42.34 20.16 5.96
N LYS A 145 42.53 18.88 6.32
CA LYS A 145 41.60 17.80 5.92
C LYS A 145 40.19 18.03 6.45
N ALA A 146 40.07 18.48 7.71
CA ALA A 146 38.77 18.77 8.30
C ALA A 146 38.07 19.96 7.61
N GLU A 147 38.82 20.99 7.19
CA GLU A 147 38.27 22.11 6.41
C GLU A 147 37.82 21.69 5.00
N GLU A 148 38.59 20.83 4.32
CA GLU A 148 38.22 20.26 3.02
C GLU A 148 36.93 19.41 3.14
N GLN A 149 36.85 18.56 4.16
CA GLN A 149 35.64 17.77 4.45
C GLN A 149 34.44 18.65 4.83
N LYS A 150 34.67 19.80 5.49
CA LYS A 150 33.62 20.77 5.80
C LYS A 150 33.04 21.35 4.51
N ALA A 151 33.90 21.77 3.58
CA ALA A 151 33.48 22.31 2.30
C ALA A 151 32.64 21.30 1.51
N GLU A 152 33.07 20.04 1.45
CA GLU A 152 32.33 18.97 0.79
C GLU A 152 30.94 18.74 1.44
N LEU A 153 30.87 18.71 2.77
CA LEU A 153 29.60 18.53 3.48
C LEU A 153 28.65 19.70 3.26
N VAL A 154 29.14 20.94 3.24
CA VAL A 154 28.33 22.14 2.95
C VAL A 154 27.78 22.10 1.53
N GLU A 155 28.61 21.72 0.55
CA GLU A 155 28.16 21.60 -0.84
C GLU A 155 27.10 20.50 -1.00
N ARG A 156 27.28 19.36 -0.33
CA ARG A 156 26.28 18.30 -0.31
C ARG A 156 24.97 18.76 0.33
N LEU A 157 25.04 19.51 1.44
CA LEU A 157 23.86 20.04 2.15
C LEU A 157 23.09 21.06 1.29
N ALA A 158 23.79 21.87 0.52
CA ALA A 158 23.20 22.84 -0.40
C ALA A 158 22.48 22.18 -1.60
N ARG A 159 22.84 20.93 -1.93
CA ARG A 159 22.20 20.13 -2.99
C ARG A 159 21.01 19.31 -2.49
N VAL A 160 20.82 19.17 -1.18
CA VAL A 160 19.66 18.48 -0.61
C VAL A 160 18.49 19.44 -0.61
N ASP A 161 17.69 19.37 -1.68
CA ASP A 161 16.43 20.09 -1.78
C ASP A 161 15.36 19.35 -0.97
N LEU A 162 14.66 20.07 -0.09
CA LEU A 162 13.51 19.56 0.65
C LEU A 162 12.27 20.24 0.08
N PRO A 163 11.70 19.76 -1.03
CA PRO A 163 10.36 20.18 -1.38
C PRO A 163 9.45 19.73 -0.23
N GLU A 164 8.82 20.70 0.44
CA GLU A 164 7.74 20.40 1.35
C GLU A 164 6.66 19.71 0.51
N PRO A 165 6.25 18.49 0.86
CA PRO A 165 5.34 17.76 0.01
C PRO A 165 3.97 18.43 0.03
N GLU A 166 3.71 19.25 -0.98
CA GLU A 166 2.41 19.86 -1.21
C GLU A 166 1.48 18.87 -1.92
N LEU A 167 0.22 18.88 -1.51
CA LEU A 167 -0.82 18.14 -2.21
C LEU A 167 -1.04 18.76 -3.59
N PRO A 168 -1.19 17.95 -4.66
CA PRO A 168 -1.61 18.46 -5.96
C PRO A 168 -2.89 19.30 -5.83
N ALA A 169 -2.91 20.45 -6.46
CA ALA A 169 -4.06 21.37 -6.41
C ALA A 169 -5.34 20.77 -7.02
N ASP A 170 -5.20 19.75 -7.89
CA ASP A 170 -6.26 19.05 -8.61
C ASP A 170 -6.52 17.62 -8.06
N LEU A 171 -6.10 17.34 -6.82
CA LEU A 171 -6.23 16.03 -6.18
C LEU A 171 -7.68 15.52 -6.13
N ASP A 172 -8.65 16.42 -5.97
CA ASP A 172 -10.09 16.16 -5.99
C ASP A 172 -10.56 15.65 -7.37
N ARG A 173 -10.10 16.31 -8.44
CA ARG A 173 -10.39 15.91 -9.82
C ARG A 173 -9.75 14.56 -10.14
N LEU A 174 -8.50 14.35 -9.78
CA LEU A 174 -7.77 13.10 -9.98
C LEU A 174 -8.46 11.94 -9.27
N TYR A 175 -8.90 12.15 -8.03
CA TYR A 175 -9.70 11.18 -7.28
C TYR A 175 -11.03 10.89 -7.99
N ALA A 176 -11.77 11.91 -8.42
CA ALA A 176 -13.04 11.72 -9.11
C ALA A 176 -12.93 11.00 -10.46
N GLU A 177 -11.85 11.23 -11.22
CA GLU A 177 -11.55 10.48 -12.46
C GLU A 177 -11.22 9.02 -12.16
N LEU A 178 -10.46 8.75 -11.10
CA LEU A 178 -10.13 7.40 -10.66
C LEU A 178 -11.38 6.58 -10.31
N VAL A 179 -12.27 7.14 -9.50
CA VAL A 179 -13.50 6.44 -9.09
C VAL A 179 -14.44 6.24 -10.28
N ARG A 180 -14.48 7.18 -11.24
CA ARG A 180 -15.25 7.01 -12.49
C ARG A 180 -14.71 5.87 -13.36
N ASN A 181 -13.40 5.83 -13.58
CA ASN A 181 -12.75 4.80 -14.38
C ASN A 181 -12.92 3.40 -13.77
N LEU A 182 -12.81 3.32 -12.43
CA LEU A 182 -13.11 2.12 -11.67
C LEU A 182 -14.53 1.61 -11.97
N LYS A 183 -15.51 2.48 -11.78
CA LYS A 183 -16.93 2.14 -11.97
C LYS A 183 -17.24 1.69 -13.39
N ALA A 184 -16.65 2.34 -14.39
CA ALA A 184 -16.84 1.97 -15.80
C ALA A 184 -16.27 0.57 -16.11
N THR A 185 -15.06 0.29 -15.61
CA THR A 185 -14.37 -1.00 -15.85
C THR A 185 -15.08 -2.16 -15.16
N MET A 186 -15.64 -1.91 -13.97
CA MET A 186 -16.38 -2.91 -13.19
C MET A 186 -17.78 -3.21 -13.71
N ALA A 187 -18.35 -2.33 -14.53
CA ALA A 187 -19.70 -2.49 -15.06
C ALA A 187 -19.78 -3.36 -16.32
N ASP A 188 -18.66 -3.61 -17.01
CA ASP A 188 -18.64 -4.39 -18.26
C ASP A 188 -18.17 -5.84 -18.03
N PRO A 189 -19.06 -6.85 -18.18
CA PRO A 189 -18.70 -8.26 -18.07
C PRO A 189 -17.62 -8.71 -19.05
N LYS A 190 -17.47 -8.02 -20.20
CA LYS A 190 -16.42 -8.32 -21.20
C LYS A 190 -15.04 -7.90 -20.72
N LEU A 191 -14.97 -7.03 -19.72
CA LEU A 191 -13.73 -6.49 -19.16
C LEU A 191 -13.36 -7.12 -17.81
N ILE A 192 -13.95 -8.25 -17.42
CA ILE A 192 -13.68 -8.93 -16.13
C ILE A 192 -12.19 -9.12 -15.86
N GLN A 193 -11.36 -9.43 -16.87
CA GLN A 193 -9.92 -9.56 -16.66
C GLN A 193 -9.25 -8.21 -16.34
N GLN A 194 -9.63 -7.14 -17.02
CA GLN A 194 -9.15 -5.79 -16.72
C GLN A 194 -9.65 -5.33 -15.35
N ALA A 195 -10.91 -5.63 -15.01
CA ALA A 195 -11.48 -5.34 -13.70
C ALA A 195 -10.76 -6.09 -12.58
N ILE A 196 -10.34 -7.35 -12.80
CA ILE A 196 -9.52 -8.13 -11.87
C ILE A 196 -8.13 -7.50 -11.69
N ASP A 197 -7.49 -7.10 -12.79
CA ASP A 197 -6.15 -6.52 -12.73
C ASP A 197 -6.18 -5.18 -12.00
N VAL A 198 -7.18 -4.35 -12.29
CA VAL A 198 -7.47 -3.11 -11.55
C VAL A 198 -7.75 -3.42 -10.08
N MET A 199 -8.63 -4.38 -9.76
CA MET A 199 -8.91 -4.77 -8.37
C MET A 199 -7.69 -5.20 -7.59
N LYS A 200 -6.76 -5.94 -8.21
CA LYS A 200 -5.50 -6.38 -7.57
C LYS A 200 -4.49 -5.26 -7.36
N VAL A 201 -4.60 -4.17 -8.11
CA VAL A 201 -3.79 -2.96 -7.89
C VAL A 201 -4.34 -2.16 -6.71
N LEU A 202 -5.66 -2.14 -6.56
CA LEU A 202 -6.37 -1.31 -5.58
C LEU A 202 -6.46 -1.96 -4.21
N VAL A 203 -6.79 -3.24 -4.20
CA VAL A 203 -7.07 -4.01 -2.99
C VAL A 203 -5.96 -5.03 -2.80
N GLU A 204 -5.23 -4.91 -1.70
CA GLU A 204 -4.16 -5.81 -1.32
C GLU A 204 -4.73 -7.11 -0.74
N LYS A 205 -5.74 -6.99 0.13
CA LYS A 205 -6.49 -8.12 0.69
C LYS A 205 -7.86 -7.71 1.18
N ILE A 206 -8.80 -8.65 1.15
CA ILE A 206 -10.15 -8.54 1.71
C ILE A 206 -10.26 -9.56 2.82
N VAL A 207 -10.37 -9.09 4.06
CA VAL A 207 -10.51 -9.95 5.23
C VAL A 207 -11.98 -10.20 5.48
N VAL A 208 -12.38 -11.47 5.48
CA VAL A 208 -13.76 -11.91 5.69
C VAL A 208 -13.91 -12.45 7.09
N GLU A 209 -14.84 -11.87 7.82
CA GLU A 209 -15.27 -12.27 9.15
C GLU A 209 -16.72 -12.73 9.08
N GLU A 210 -17.06 -13.82 9.77
CA GLU A 210 -18.44 -14.26 9.94
C GLU A 210 -18.97 -13.68 11.25
N LEU A 211 -20.16 -13.10 11.21
CA LEU A 211 -20.79 -12.52 12.40
C LEU A 211 -21.55 -13.59 13.19
N PRO A 212 -21.57 -13.52 14.53
CA PRO A 212 -22.33 -14.45 15.37
C PRO A 212 -23.83 -14.48 15.04
N GLU A 213 -24.36 -13.36 14.54
CA GLU A 213 -25.77 -13.13 14.23
C GLU A 213 -26.15 -13.59 12.81
N GLY A 214 -25.17 -14.12 12.07
CA GLY A 214 -25.26 -14.50 10.67
C GLY A 214 -24.76 -13.41 9.72
N GLY A 215 -24.30 -13.84 8.55
CA GLY A 215 -23.72 -12.95 7.54
C GLY A 215 -22.21 -12.74 7.71
N HIS A 216 -21.66 -11.87 6.88
CA HIS A 216 -20.21 -11.66 6.77
C HIS A 216 -19.84 -10.17 6.78
N VAL A 217 -18.70 -9.82 7.36
CA VAL A 217 -18.05 -8.51 7.20
C VAL A 217 -16.82 -8.70 6.31
N LEU A 218 -16.64 -7.82 5.34
CA LEU A 218 -15.55 -7.78 4.39
C LEU A 218 -14.74 -6.49 4.63
N ASP A 219 -13.59 -6.59 5.30
CA ASP A 219 -12.64 -5.50 5.50
C ASP A 219 -11.67 -5.44 4.31
N LEU A 220 -11.75 -4.37 3.53
CA LEU A 220 -10.94 -4.11 2.34
C LEU A 220 -9.68 -3.37 2.74
N GLN A 221 -8.55 -4.04 2.62
CA GLN A 221 -7.24 -3.46 2.87
C GLN A 221 -6.53 -3.21 1.55
N GLY A 222 -6.15 -1.97 1.31
CA GLY A 222 -5.62 -1.51 0.03
C GLY A 222 -4.40 -0.62 0.18
N ASN A 223 -3.86 -0.22 -0.97
CA ASN A 223 -2.76 0.73 -1.06
C ASN A 223 -3.16 1.91 -1.96
N LEU A 224 -3.70 2.97 -1.35
CA LEU A 224 -4.19 4.15 -2.04
C LEU A 224 -3.10 4.85 -2.89
N ALA A 225 -1.83 4.72 -2.51
CA ALA A 225 -0.71 5.28 -3.28
C ALA A 225 -0.45 4.51 -4.59
N ARG A 226 -0.61 3.18 -4.60
CA ARG A 226 -0.57 2.39 -5.84
C ARG A 226 -1.75 2.69 -6.76
N MET A 227 -2.91 2.93 -6.16
CA MET A 227 -4.15 3.26 -6.86
C MET A 227 -3.98 4.50 -7.75
N LEU A 228 -3.39 5.59 -7.23
CA LEU A 228 -3.18 6.84 -7.99
C LEU A 228 -2.19 6.72 -9.15
N ARG A 229 -1.09 5.99 -8.94
CA ARG A 229 -0.09 5.76 -10.00
C ARG A 229 -0.67 5.02 -11.20
N ALA A 230 -1.63 4.13 -10.96
CA ALA A 230 -2.27 3.35 -12.01
C ALA A 230 -3.33 4.15 -12.80
N SER A 231 -3.98 5.14 -12.19
CA SER A 231 -5.05 5.90 -12.82
C SER A 231 -4.57 7.11 -13.61
N ALA A 232 -3.47 7.75 -13.19
CA ALA A 232 -2.86 8.87 -13.90
C ALA A 232 -1.36 8.60 -14.10
N PRO A 233 -1.00 7.67 -15.02
CA PRO A 233 0.39 7.26 -15.23
C PRO A 233 1.29 8.39 -15.74
N ASN A 234 0.71 9.47 -16.27
CA ASN A 234 1.42 10.65 -16.80
C ASN A 234 1.60 11.76 -15.77
N HIS A 235 1.07 11.60 -14.55
CA HIS A 235 1.28 12.56 -13.46
C HIS A 235 2.57 12.22 -12.72
N ASP A 236 3.32 13.24 -12.28
CA ASP A 236 4.52 13.00 -11.47
C ASP A 236 4.12 12.49 -10.08
N TRP A 237 4.50 11.26 -9.77
CA TRP A 237 4.25 10.58 -8.49
C TRP A 237 5.54 10.20 -7.77
N SER A 238 6.66 10.87 -8.11
CA SER A 238 7.99 10.62 -7.56
C SER A 238 8.04 10.66 -6.02
N GLY A 239 7.08 11.34 -5.37
CA GLY A 239 6.93 11.43 -3.91
C GLY A 239 6.00 10.42 -3.23
N LEU A 240 5.45 9.39 -3.89
CA LEU A 240 4.52 8.45 -3.22
C LEU A 240 5.22 7.23 -2.61
N GLY A 241 5.22 7.13 -1.28
CA GLY A 241 5.52 5.88 -0.56
C GLY A 241 4.35 4.88 -0.60
N SER A 242 4.56 3.62 -0.19
CA SER A 242 3.46 2.66 -0.05
C SER A 242 2.68 2.94 1.26
N SER A 243 1.56 3.65 1.18
CA SER A 243 0.66 3.85 2.34
C SER A 243 -0.47 2.82 2.34
N LYS A 244 -0.78 2.25 3.50
CA LYS A 244 -1.83 1.24 3.69
C LYS A 244 -3.10 1.91 4.22
N SER A 245 -4.26 1.54 3.68
CA SER A 245 -5.58 2.02 4.10
C SER A 245 -6.53 0.84 4.29
N SER A 246 -7.49 0.95 5.22
CA SER A 246 -8.55 -0.04 5.48
C SER A 246 -9.94 0.58 5.31
N LEU A 247 -10.87 -0.19 4.74
CA LEU A 247 -12.28 0.17 4.59
C LEU A 247 -13.15 -1.04 4.98
N ASP A 248 -14.00 -0.89 6.00
CA ASP A 248 -14.88 -1.96 6.45
C ASP A 248 -16.20 -1.97 5.66
N LEU A 249 -16.54 -3.11 5.04
CA LEU A 249 -17.83 -3.33 4.35
C LEU A 249 -18.61 -4.46 5.00
N VAL A 250 -19.94 -4.35 5.10
CA VAL A 250 -20.80 -5.41 5.66
C VAL A 250 -21.58 -6.12 4.55
N ALA A 251 -21.53 -7.45 4.52
CA ALA A 251 -22.33 -8.34 3.69
C ALA A 251 -23.33 -9.13 4.58
N GLY A 252 -24.52 -8.56 4.84
CA GLY A 252 -25.54 -9.20 5.68
C GLY A 252 -26.98 -9.05 5.15
N VAL A 253 -27.67 -10.20 5.09
CA VAL A 253 -29.07 -10.54 4.77
C VAL A 253 -30.15 -9.44 4.82
N GLY A 254 -30.93 -9.33 3.73
CA GLY A 254 -32.22 -8.62 3.73
C GLY A 254 -32.74 -8.10 2.37
N PHE A 255 -32.80 -8.93 1.33
CA PHE A 255 -33.71 -8.69 0.18
C PHE A 255 -34.79 -9.77 0.17
N GLU A 256 -35.76 -9.65 1.08
CA GLU A 256 -37.12 -10.15 0.86
C GLU A 256 -38.06 -8.94 0.88
N PRO A 257 -38.94 -8.75 -0.11
CA PRO A 257 -39.97 -7.74 -0.01
C PRO A 257 -40.94 -8.20 1.08
N THR A 258 -41.13 -7.37 2.11
CA THR A 258 -42.27 -7.44 3.02
C THR A 258 -43.55 -7.57 2.21
N THR A 259 -44.05 -8.80 2.08
CA THR A 259 -45.43 -9.03 1.71
C THR A 259 -46.18 -9.18 3.02
N PHE A 260 -46.58 -8.04 3.59
CA PHE A 260 -47.72 -8.02 4.49
C PHE A 260 -48.94 -8.48 3.70
N ARG A 261 -49.62 -9.54 4.18
CA ARG A 261 -51.09 -9.62 4.21
C ARG A 261 -51.55 -10.87 4.97
N LEU A 262 -52.25 -10.58 6.07
CA LEU A 262 -53.30 -11.31 6.80
C LEU A 262 -53.01 -12.76 7.23
#